data_AF-R6R5P4-F1
#
_entry.id   AF-R6R5P4-F1
#
_cell.length_a   1.000
_cell.length_b   1.000
_cell.length_c   1.000
_cell.angle_alpha   90.00
_cell.angle_beta   90.00
_cell.angle_gamma   90.00
#
_symmetry.space_group_name_H-M   'P 1'
#
loop_
_entity.id
_entity.type
_entity.pdbx_description
1 polymer ?
#
loop_
_entity_poly.entity_id
_entity_poly.type
_entity_poly.pdbx_seq_one_letter_code
_entity_poly.pdbx_strand_id
1 'polypeptide(L)'
;MTKRLIGEVIIKLIDVSTYKSVTEEADISTTIVQRIFDNVDYPHISEMPEVLAIDEFKGNASGEKYQCILTDPKNRIVLDILPTRFENDLNSYFKKYENEQRRNVRFFVSDMWKPYFRMADNLFSGATKIVDKYHWIRQVIWAFERVRKMAQQSLDDSMRKYFKRSRSLLIKPFNSLNDADKQAVNIMLSYSANIMDAHCLKEKFFTALRSNAEQAEAMLPEWIHIAEISLLEDFRYCARTLKSWFDGIISSFAYGYRNFRRFRNRILHIFSHQKLSADS
;
A
#
# COMPACT_ATOMS: atom_id res chain seq x y z
N MET A 1 16.51 -30.42 24.05
CA MET A 1 15.56 -29.28 24.13
C MET A 1 14.14 -29.85 24.15
N THR A 2 13.26 -29.37 25.03
CA THR A 2 11.91 -29.96 25.16
C THR A 2 10.97 -29.45 24.08
N LYS A 3 9.96 -30.24 23.69
CA LYS A 3 8.91 -29.82 22.75
C LYS A 3 8.18 -28.55 23.24
N ARG A 4 8.04 -28.40 24.57
CA ARG A 4 7.41 -27.24 25.20
C ARG A 4 8.20 -25.95 24.93
N LEU A 5 9.51 -25.98 25.14
CA LEU A 5 10.38 -24.82 24.89
C LEU A 5 10.40 -24.43 23.41
N ILE A 6 10.44 -25.42 22.50
CA ILE A 6 10.32 -25.17 21.05
C ILE A 6 9.01 -24.45 20.73
N GLY A 7 7.89 -24.94 21.27
CA GLY A 7 6.57 -24.31 21.08
C GLY A 7 6.50 -22.89 21.64
N GLU A 8 7.06 -22.64 22.82
CA GLU A 8 7.14 -21.30 23.44
C GLU A 8 7.94 -20.33 22.56
N VAL A 9 9.09 -20.76 22.03
CA VAL A 9 9.91 -19.96 21.10
C VAL A 9 9.13 -19.62 19.83
N ILE A 10 8.49 -20.62 19.21
CA ILE A 10 7.71 -20.40 17.98
C ILE A 10 6.57 -19.41 18.23
N ILE A 11 5.81 -19.57 19.32
CA ILE A 11 4.71 -18.65 19.67
C ILE A 11 5.21 -17.21 19.82
N LYS A 12 6.38 -16.99 20.43
CA LYS A 12 6.97 -15.66 20.58
C LYS A 12 7.42 -15.06 19.24
N LEU A 13 7.87 -15.89 18.30
CA LEU A 13 8.28 -15.47 16.96
C LEU A 13 7.10 -15.21 16.00
N ILE A 14 5.86 -15.58 16.37
CA ILE A 14 4.66 -15.19 15.62
C ILE A 14 4.42 -13.67 15.72
N ASP A 15 4.83 -13.05 16.83
CA ASP A 15 4.69 -11.60 17.00
C ASP A 15 5.91 -10.83 16.49
N VAL A 16 5.85 -9.49 16.56
CA VAL A 16 6.95 -8.61 16.17
C VAL A 16 8.04 -8.62 17.24
N SER A 17 8.79 -9.72 17.29
CA SER A 17 9.85 -9.97 18.25
C SER A 17 11.18 -10.15 17.51
N THR A 18 12.26 -9.60 18.06
CA THR A 18 13.60 -9.89 17.54
C THR A 18 14.08 -11.23 18.08
N TYR A 19 14.96 -11.93 17.35
CA TYR A 19 15.60 -13.13 17.90
C TYR A 19 16.27 -12.84 19.25
N LYS A 20 16.87 -11.66 19.42
CA LYS A 20 17.47 -11.21 20.67
C LYS A 20 16.45 -11.12 21.83
N SER A 21 15.28 -10.55 21.59
CA SER A 21 14.22 -10.48 22.62
C SER A 21 13.80 -11.89 23.04
N VAL A 22 13.66 -12.80 22.07
CA VAL A 22 13.26 -14.19 22.35
C VAL A 22 14.36 -14.95 23.10
N THR A 23 15.64 -14.69 22.80
CA THR A 23 16.76 -15.29 23.55
C THR A 23 16.80 -14.88 25.01
N GLU A 24 16.56 -13.59 25.29
CA GLU A 24 16.58 -13.04 26.66
C GLU A 24 15.43 -13.62 27.50
N GLU A 25 14.26 -13.83 26.89
CA GLU A 25 13.09 -14.38 27.58
C GLU A 25 13.11 -15.91 27.73
N ALA A 26 13.67 -16.63 26.75
CA ALA A 26 13.70 -18.09 26.73
C ALA A 26 15.00 -18.70 27.27
N ASP A 27 15.97 -17.87 27.69
CA ASP A 27 17.28 -18.26 28.21
C ASP A 27 18.02 -19.28 27.32
N ILE A 28 18.05 -18.98 26.01
CA ILE A 28 18.71 -19.80 24.98
C ILE A 28 19.52 -18.93 24.03
N SER A 29 20.50 -19.52 23.34
CA SER A 29 21.32 -18.77 22.37
C SER A 29 20.55 -18.40 21.11
N THR A 30 20.95 -17.30 20.46
CA THR A 30 20.38 -16.82 19.19
C THR A 30 20.45 -17.89 18.09
N THR A 31 21.53 -18.68 18.07
CA THR A 31 21.70 -19.78 17.12
C THR A 31 20.65 -20.88 17.31
N ILE A 32 20.24 -21.14 18.55
CA ILE A 32 19.16 -22.12 18.82
C ILE A 32 17.82 -21.57 18.34
N VAL A 33 17.52 -20.29 18.62
CA VAL A 33 16.30 -19.63 18.13
C VAL A 33 16.23 -19.65 16.61
N GLN A 34 17.34 -19.32 15.92
CA GLN A 34 17.44 -19.39 14.47
C GLN A 34 17.19 -20.81 13.95
N ARG A 35 17.85 -21.83 14.52
CA ARG A 35 17.61 -23.22 14.12
C ARG A 35 16.17 -23.66 14.34
N ILE A 36 15.52 -23.25 15.43
CA ILE A 36 14.09 -23.53 15.66
C ILE A 36 13.27 -22.90 14.55
N PHE A 37 13.53 -21.62 14.23
CA PHE A 37 12.84 -20.91 13.18
C PHE A 37 13.05 -21.55 11.80
N ASP A 38 14.27 -21.97 11.47
CA ASP A 38 14.62 -22.62 10.20
C ASP A 38 13.91 -23.98 10.01
N ASN A 39 13.41 -24.60 11.09
CA ASN A 39 12.60 -25.81 11.04
C ASN A 39 11.08 -25.53 10.94
N VAL A 40 10.67 -24.26 10.94
CA VAL A 40 9.26 -23.88 10.72
C VAL A 40 8.98 -23.98 9.23
N ASP A 41 8.26 -25.04 8.88
CA ASP A 41 7.69 -25.18 7.54
C ASP A 41 6.32 -24.50 7.47
N TYR A 42 6.01 -23.91 6.33
CA TYR A 42 4.72 -23.32 6.04
C TYR A 42 4.10 -24.06 4.86
N PRO A 43 2.82 -24.47 4.97
CA PRO A 43 2.22 -25.31 3.96
C PRO A 43 2.21 -24.59 2.61
N HIS A 44 2.74 -25.27 1.59
CA HIS A 44 2.56 -24.81 0.22
C HIS A 44 1.08 -24.83 -0.13
N ILE A 45 0.58 -23.72 -0.65
CA ILE A 45 -0.82 -23.59 -1.00
C ILE A 45 -1.05 -24.35 -2.29
N SER A 46 -1.80 -25.43 -2.18
CA SER A 46 -2.13 -26.34 -3.28
C SER A 46 -3.15 -25.75 -4.25
N GLU A 47 -4.01 -24.83 -3.79
CA GLU A 47 -5.09 -24.23 -4.58
C GLU A 47 -5.03 -22.71 -4.58
N MET A 48 -5.15 -22.11 -5.77
CA MET A 48 -5.19 -20.66 -5.91
C MET A 48 -6.49 -20.09 -5.30
N PRO A 49 -6.45 -18.91 -4.65
CA PRO A 49 -7.62 -18.31 -4.02
C PRO A 49 -8.58 -17.66 -5.03
N GLU A 50 -9.80 -17.36 -4.59
CA GLU A 50 -10.74 -16.53 -5.37
C GLU A 50 -10.25 -15.09 -5.53
N VAL A 51 -9.65 -14.55 -4.46
CA VAL A 51 -9.10 -13.18 -4.43
C VAL A 51 -7.59 -13.28 -4.22
N LEU A 52 -6.81 -12.90 -5.22
CA LEU A 52 -5.36 -12.85 -5.15
C LEU A 52 -4.91 -11.40 -5.08
N ALA A 53 -4.08 -11.08 -4.09
CA ALA A 53 -3.48 -9.77 -3.91
C ALA A 53 -1.95 -9.85 -3.99
N ILE A 54 -1.36 -8.91 -4.70
CA ILE A 54 0.09 -8.73 -4.82
C ILE A 54 0.50 -7.33 -4.37
N ASP A 55 1.54 -7.22 -3.54
CA ASP A 55 2.16 -5.93 -3.17
C ASP A 55 3.69 -6.10 -3.11
N GLU A 56 4.40 -4.99 -3.25
CA GLU A 56 5.84 -4.93 -3.08
C GLU A 56 6.22 -4.42 -1.69
N PHE A 57 7.29 -4.99 -1.14
CA PHE A 57 7.90 -4.44 0.05
C PHE A 57 9.42 -4.44 -0.06
N LYS A 58 10.03 -3.44 0.58
CA LYS A 58 11.47 -3.32 0.61
C LYS A 58 12.04 -4.26 1.68
N GLY A 59 12.66 -5.33 1.25
CA GLY A 59 13.51 -6.18 2.08
C GLY A 59 14.93 -6.22 1.54
N ASN A 60 15.71 -7.10 2.14
CA ASN A 60 17.15 -7.29 1.92
C ASN A 60 17.49 -8.77 1.69
N ALA A 61 16.48 -9.62 1.49
CA ALA A 61 16.66 -11.04 1.22
C ALA A 61 17.12 -11.27 -0.21
N SER A 62 18.07 -12.19 -0.40
CA SER A 62 18.51 -12.70 -1.70
C SER A 62 19.11 -11.66 -2.67
N GLY A 63 19.70 -10.59 -2.15
CA GLY A 63 20.38 -9.56 -2.97
C GLY A 63 19.45 -8.57 -3.67
N GLU A 64 18.14 -8.79 -3.63
CA GLU A 64 17.13 -7.95 -4.27
C GLU A 64 16.56 -6.90 -3.32
N LYS A 65 16.35 -5.69 -3.86
CA LYS A 65 15.88 -4.53 -3.08
C LYS A 65 14.39 -4.59 -2.75
N TYR A 66 13.60 -5.33 -3.54
CA TYR A 66 12.16 -5.42 -3.40
C TYR A 66 11.69 -6.86 -3.59
N GLN A 67 11.04 -7.38 -2.56
CA GLN A 67 10.36 -8.67 -2.55
C GLN A 67 8.86 -8.44 -2.78
N CYS A 68 8.18 -9.51 -3.14
CA CYS A 68 6.77 -9.52 -3.43
C CYS A 68 6.03 -10.36 -2.39
N ILE A 69 4.87 -9.88 -1.92
CA ILE A 69 3.99 -10.66 -1.06
C ILE A 69 2.72 -11.03 -1.81
N LEU A 70 2.34 -12.30 -1.73
CA LEU A 70 1.06 -12.82 -2.23
C LEU A 70 0.12 -13.03 -1.05
N THR A 71 -1.12 -12.58 -1.17
CA THR A 71 -2.11 -12.69 -0.09
C THR A 71 -3.50 -13.03 -0.63
N ASP A 72 -4.37 -13.56 0.23
CA ASP A 72 -5.79 -13.71 -0.03
C ASP A 72 -6.58 -12.71 0.84
N PRO A 73 -7.00 -11.56 0.27
CA PRO A 73 -7.80 -10.52 0.92
C PRO A 73 -9.10 -11.01 1.54
N LYS A 74 -9.73 -12.03 0.97
CA LYS A 74 -11.00 -12.56 1.43
C LYS A 74 -10.81 -13.35 2.72
N ASN A 75 -9.85 -14.28 2.72
CA ASN A 75 -9.59 -15.17 3.87
C ASN A 75 -8.60 -14.61 4.89
N ARG A 76 -7.95 -13.48 4.59
CA ARG A 76 -6.99 -12.80 5.48
C ARG A 76 -5.74 -13.59 5.81
N ILE A 77 -5.23 -14.30 4.80
CA ILE A 77 -4.00 -15.09 4.89
C ILE A 77 -2.93 -14.56 3.94
N VAL A 78 -1.67 -14.72 4.36
CA VAL A 78 -0.52 -14.59 3.46
C VAL A 78 -0.34 -15.92 2.76
N LEU A 79 -0.17 -15.86 1.44
CA LEU A 79 0.00 -17.04 0.62
C LEU A 79 1.49 -17.38 0.49
N ASP A 80 2.29 -16.40 0.10
CA ASP A 80 3.72 -16.60 -0.12
C ASP A 80 4.47 -15.26 -0.11
N ILE A 81 5.79 -15.34 0.04
CA ILE A 81 6.72 -14.23 -0.12
C ILE A 81 7.75 -14.62 -1.17
N LEU A 82 7.75 -13.89 -2.29
CA LEU A 82 8.63 -14.15 -3.42
C LEU A 82 9.85 -13.23 -3.38
N PRO A 83 11.05 -13.74 -3.73
CA PRO A 83 12.30 -13.00 -3.63
C PRO A 83 12.36 -11.83 -4.62
N THR A 84 11.59 -11.88 -5.71
CA THR A 84 11.57 -10.86 -6.75
C THR A 84 10.14 -10.43 -7.06
N ARG A 85 10.01 -9.23 -7.62
CA ARG A 85 8.75 -8.69 -8.16
C ARG A 85 8.65 -8.77 -9.68
N PHE A 86 9.68 -9.27 -10.37
CA PHE A 86 9.77 -9.15 -11.82
C PHE A 86 8.80 -10.09 -12.54
N GLU A 87 8.25 -9.62 -13.66
CA GLU A 87 7.21 -10.30 -14.42
C GLU A 87 7.59 -11.74 -14.83
N ASN A 88 8.84 -11.98 -15.21
CA ASN A 88 9.31 -13.32 -15.62
C ASN A 88 9.30 -14.34 -14.47
N ASP A 89 9.71 -13.92 -13.28
CA ASP A 89 9.78 -14.79 -12.10
C ASP A 89 8.39 -15.10 -11.58
N LEU A 90 7.50 -14.10 -11.57
CA LEU A 90 6.11 -14.28 -11.19
C LEU A 90 5.37 -15.19 -12.18
N ASN A 91 5.61 -15.03 -13.48
CA ASN A 91 5.08 -15.95 -14.48
C ASN A 91 5.57 -17.39 -14.23
N SER A 92 6.85 -17.57 -13.95
CA SER A 92 7.42 -18.89 -13.63
C SER A 92 6.82 -19.48 -12.35
N TYR A 93 6.58 -18.66 -11.33
CA TYR A 93 5.94 -19.06 -10.09
C TYR A 93 4.50 -19.56 -10.33
N PHE A 94 3.67 -18.73 -10.96
CA PHE A 94 2.25 -19.05 -11.14
C PHE A 94 2.00 -20.14 -12.17
N LYS A 95 2.91 -20.35 -13.14
CA LYS A 95 2.82 -21.46 -14.11
C LYS A 95 3.02 -22.85 -13.48
N LYS A 96 3.43 -22.93 -12.22
CA LYS A 96 3.43 -24.19 -11.45
C LYS A 96 2.01 -24.67 -11.14
N TYR A 97 1.03 -23.77 -11.12
CA TYR A 97 -0.38 -24.09 -10.93
C TYR A 97 -1.03 -24.44 -12.27
N GLU A 98 -1.89 -25.45 -12.24
CA GLU A 98 -2.66 -25.85 -13.41
C GLU A 98 -3.61 -24.74 -13.87
N ASN A 99 -3.98 -24.77 -15.16
CA ASN A 99 -4.85 -23.75 -15.75
C ASN A 99 -6.20 -23.64 -15.02
N GLU A 100 -6.77 -24.76 -14.58
CA GLU A 100 -8.03 -24.81 -13.85
C GLU A 100 -7.93 -24.09 -12.51
N GLN A 101 -6.84 -24.32 -11.78
CA GLN A 101 -6.57 -23.63 -10.51
C GLN A 101 -6.40 -22.13 -10.73
N ARG A 102 -5.67 -21.72 -11.77
CA ARG A 102 -5.49 -20.28 -12.08
C ARG A 102 -6.80 -19.57 -12.45
N ARG A 103 -7.77 -20.29 -13.01
CA ARG A 103 -9.12 -19.75 -13.28
C ARG A 103 -9.96 -19.53 -12.02
N ASN A 104 -9.56 -20.11 -10.89
CA ASN A 104 -10.23 -19.83 -9.61
C ASN A 104 -10.02 -18.38 -9.17
N VAL A 105 -8.93 -17.74 -9.59
CA VAL A 105 -8.69 -16.32 -9.32
C VAL A 105 -9.70 -15.47 -10.08
N ARG A 106 -10.72 -14.98 -9.38
CA ARG A 106 -11.77 -14.10 -9.93
C ARG A 106 -11.46 -12.62 -9.74
N PHE A 107 -10.67 -12.30 -8.72
CA PHE A 107 -10.26 -10.93 -8.41
C PHE A 107 -8.76 -10.86 -8.20
N PHE A 108 -8.11 -9.99 -8.96
CA PHE A 108 -6.68 -9.74 -8.83
C PHE A 108 -6.46 -8.31 -8.34
N VAL A 109 -5.86 -8.15 -7.16
CA VAL A 109 -5.60 -6.85 -6.53
C VAL A 109 -4.11 -6.54 -6.59
N SER A 110 -3.74 -5.37 -7.11
CA SER A 110 -2.34 -4.92 -7.10
C SER A 110 -2.21 -3.42 -6.89
N ASP A 111 -0.98 -2.95 -6.76
CA ASP A 111 -0.68 -1.53 -6.93
C ASP A 111 -0.84 -1.08 -8.40
N MET A 112 -0.52 0.18 -8.66
CA MET A 112 -0.58 0.77 -10.01
C MET A 112 0.69 0.46 -10.83
N TRP A 113 1.01 -0.82 -11.00
CA TRP A 113 2.14 -1.28 -11.81
C TRP A 113 1.68 -2.12 -13.00
N LYS A 114 1.88 -1.58 -14.22
CA LYS A 114 1.40 -2.21 -15.48
C LYS A 114 1.84 -3.67 -15.66
N PRO A 115 3.08 -4.08 -15.32
CA PRO A 115 3.50 -5.47 -15.39
C PRO A 115 2.61 -6.45 -14.63
N TYR A 116 2.10 -6.07 -13.44
CA TYR A 116 1.16 -6.93 -12.71
C TYR A 116 -0.16 -7.12 -13.44
N PHE A 117 -0.72 -6.05 -13.99
CA PHE A 117 -1.97 -6.15 -14.76
C PHE A 117 -1.78 -6.98 -16.03
N ARG A 118 -0.67 -6.82 -16.76
CA ARG A 118 -0.35 -7.65 -17.94
C ARG A 118 -0.15 -9.11 -17.58
N MET A 119 0.57 -9.38 -16.50
CA MET A 119 0.74 -10.72 -15.98
C MET A 119 -0.61 -11.34 -15.62
N ALA A 120 -1.49 -10.60 -14.93
CA ALA A 120 -2.82 -11.07 -14.58
C ALA A 120 -3.68 -11.38 -15.80
N ASP A 121 -3.62 -10.55 -16.85
CA ASP A 121 -4.31 -10.82 -18.12
C ASP A 121 -3.90 -12.16 -18.75
N ASN A 122 -2.62 -12.50 -18.67
CA ASN A 122 -2.08 -13.74 -19.23
C ASN A 122 -2.31 -14.97 -18.35
N LEU A 123 -2.29 -14.79 -17.03
CA LEU A 123 -2.29 -15.91 -16.07
C LEU A 123 -3.66 -16.21 -15.47
N PHE A 124 -4.48 -15.19 -15.26
CA PHE A 124 -5.76 -15.27 -14.55
C PHE A 124 -6.89 -14.82 -15.48
N SER A 125 -7.09 -15.57 -16.55
CA SER A 125 -8.07 -15.25 -17.59
C SER A 125 -9.48 -15.08 -17.00
N GLY A 126 -10.07 -13.90 -17.16
CA GLY A 126 -11.40 -13.57 -16.62
C GLY A 126 -11.39 -12.94 -15.22
N ALA A 127 -10.22 -12.78 -14.59
CA ALA A 127 -10.12 -12.07 -13.33
C ALA A 127 -10.40 -10.58 -13.48
N THR A 128 -11.21 -10.01 -12.59
CA THR A 128 -11.36 -8.57 -12.47
C THR A 128 -10.13 -7.98 -11.80
N LYS A 129 -9.44 -7.07 -12.49
CA LYS A 129 -8.25 -6.39 -11.99
C LYS A 129 -8.65 -5.17 -11.16
N ILE A 130 -8.20 -5.12 -9.92
CA ILE A 130 -8.54 -4.10 -8.94
C ILE A 130 -7.26 -3.37 -8.55
N VAL A 131 -7.30 -2.04 -8.58
CA VAL A 131 -6.21 -1.23 -8.03
C VAL A 131 -6.42 -1.06 -6.54
N ASP A 132 -5.41 -1.36 -5.73
CA ASP A 132 -5.47 -1.07 -4.30
C ASP A 132 -5.69 0.43 -4.08
N LYS A 133 -6.78 0.73 -3.39
CA LYS A 133 -7.21 2.08 -3.01
C LYS A 133 -6.15 2.92 -2.35
N TYR A 134 -5.23 2.32 -1.61
CA TYR A 134 -4.15 3.07 -1.00
C TYR A 134 -3.33 3.82 -2.05
N HIS A 135 -3.03 3.18 -3.18
CA HIS A 135 -2.11 3.71 -4.18
C HIS A 135 -2.72 4.86 -4.96
N TRP A 136 -3.99 4.75 -5.40
CA TRP A 136 -4.63 5.84 -6.16
C TRP A 136 -5.06 7.02 -5.29
N ILE A 137 -5.51 6.79 -4.04
CA ILE A 137 -5.73 7.90 -3.08
C ILE A 137 -4.43 8.65 -2.82
N ARG A 138 -3.32 7.93 -2.69
CA ARG A 138 -2.00 8.51 -2.43
C ARG A 138 -1.52 9.43 -3.56
N GLN A 139 -1.91 9.19 -4.82
CA GLN A 139 -1.57 10.09 -5.93
C GLN A 139 -2.12 11.49 -5.71
N VAL A 140 -3.39 11.60 -5.32
CA VAL A 140 -4.04 12.90 -5.06
C VAL A 140 -3.40 13.60 -3.86
N ILE A 141 -3.12 12.86 -2.77
CA ILE A 141 -2.42 13.42 -1.61
C ILE A 141 -1.01 13.90 -1.96
N TRP A 142 -0.29 13.17 -2.81
CA TRP A 142 1.04 13.57 -3.28
C TRP A 142 0.98 14.80 -4.18
N ALA A 143 0.01 14.89 -5.09
CA ALA A 143 -0.19 16.07 -5.93
C ALA A 143 -0.46 17.30 -5.05
N PHE A 144 -1.37 17.19 -4.08
CA PHE A 144 -1.64 18.25 -3.11
C PHE A 144 -0.39 18.66 -2.31
N GLU A 145 0.36 17.69 -1.78
CA GLU A 145 1.58 17.97 -1.01
C GLU A 145 2.67 18.65 -1.83
N ARG A 146 2.77 18.37 -3.14
CA ARG A 146 3.72 19.05 -4.04
C ARG A 146 3.33 20.51 -4.25
N VAL A 147 2.05 20.78 -4.56
CA VAL A 147 1.54 22.15 -4.67
C VAL A 147 1.74 22.91 -3.36
N ARG A 148 1.43 22.30 -2.21
CA ARG A 148 1.66 22.89 -0.88
C ARG A 148 3.13 23.25 -0.67
N LYS A 149 4.07 22.37 -1.03
CA LYS A 149 5.50 22.63 -0.89
C LYS A 149 5.98 23.76 -1.80
N MET A 150 5.46 23.84 -3.04
CA MET A 150 5.78 24.92 -3.97
C MET A 150 5.28 26.27 -3.44
N ALA A 151 4.03 26.33 -2.97
CA ALA A 151 3.44 27.55 -2.41
C ALA A 151 4.18 28.09 -1.18
N GLN A 152 4.94 27.25 -0.47
CA GLN A 152 5.72 27.64 0.71
C GLN A 152 7.10 28.20 0.42
N GLN A 153 7.59 28.08 -0.81
CA GLN A 153 8.91 28.56 -1.18
C GLN A 153 8.98 30.10 -1.13
N SER A 154 7.85 30.78 -1.39
CA SER A 154 7.72 32.23 -1.31
C SER A 154 7.38 32.77 0.09
N LEU A 155 7.13 31.91 1.08
CA LEU A 155 6.77 32.31 2.44
C LEU A 155 8.02 32.53 3.30
N ASP A 156 7.92 33.39 4.31
CA ASP A 156 8.95 33.55 5.33
C ASP A 156 9.08 32.31 6.22
N ASP A 157 10.16 32.26 7.00
CA ASP A 157 10.52 31.11 7.84
C ASP A 157 9.46 30.76 8.89
N SER A 158 8.78 31.76 9.46
CA SER A 158 7.75 31.55 10.48
C SER A 158 6.53 30.86 9.86
N MET A 159 6.09 31.36 8.69
CA MET A 159 4.96 30.82 7.95
C MET A 159 5.25 29.44 7.36
N ARG A 160 6.48 29.21 6.87
CA ARG A 160 6.89 27.87 6.41
C ARG A 160 6.83 26.84 7.54
N LYS A 161 7.27 27.21 8.75
CA LYS A 161 7.18 26.35 9.95
C LYS A 161 5.72 26.11 10.34
N TYR A 162 4.88 27.14 10.32
CA TYR A 162 3.45 27.03 10.61
C TYR A 162 2.78 26.01 9.69
N PHE A 163 2.88 26.17 8.37
CA PHE A 163 2.26 25.20 7.46
C PHE A 163 2.83 23.79 7.59
N LYS A 164 4.15 23.64 7.83
CA LYS A 164 4.75 22.31 8.00
C LYS A 164 4.16 21.59 9.21
N ARG A 165 3.97 22.30 10.32
CA ARG A 165 3.35 21.77 11.55
C ARG A 165 1.87 21.49 11.37
N SER A 166 1.17 22.34 10.62
CA SER A 166 -0.28 22.25 10.38
C SER A 166 -0.67 21.40 9.16
N ARG A 167 0.28 20.74 8.49
CA ARG A 167 0.03 19.97 7.24
C ARG A 167 -1.08 18.94 7.36
N SER A 168 -1.23 18.32 8.53
CA SER A 168 -2.24 17.29 8.77
C SER A 168 -3.65 17.85 8.69
N LEU A 169 -3.84 19.13 8.99
CA LEU A 169 -5.13 19.82 8.88
C LEU A 169 -5.55 19.92 7.41
N LEU A 170 -4.61 20.30 6.54
CA LEU A 170 -4.85 20.40 5.09
C LEU A 170 -5.14 19.05 4.42
N ILE A 171 -4.57 17.95 4.94
CA ILE A 171 -4.78 16.61 4.38
C ILE A 171 -6.13 16.04 4.83
N LYS A 172 -6.58 16.34 6.05
CA LYS A 172 -7.87 15.88 6.56
C LYS A 172 -9.03 16.45 5.72
N PRO A 173 -10.17 15.74 5.65
CA PRO A 173 -11.40 16.28 5.08
C PRO A 173 -11.82 17.54 5.84
N PHE A 174 -12.11 18.63 5.14
CA PHE A 174 -12.38 19.92 5.79
C PHE A 174 -13.59 19.88 6.72
N ASN A 175 -14.64 19.16 6.32
CA ASN A 175 -15.86 19.00 7.10
C ASN A 175 -15.68 18.17 8.39
N SER A 176 -14.55 17.46 8.55
CA SER A 176 -14.25 16.72 9.79
C SER A 176 -13.45 17.52 10.82
N LEU A 177 -13.12 18.79 10.52
CA LEU A 177 -12.34 19.66 11.40
C LEU A 177 -13.27 20.41 12.37
N ASN A 178 -12.76 20.74 13.55
CA ASN A 178 -13.43 21.69 14.43
C ASN A 178 -13.27 23.12 13.89
N ASP A 179 -13.98 24.09 14.47
CA ASP A 179 -14.00 25.45 13.93
C ASP A 179 -12.64 26.16 14.03
N ALA A 180 -11.86 25.91 15.08
CA ALA A 180 -10.51 26.45 15.20
C ALA A 180 -9.56 25.90 14.11
N ASP A 181 -9.62 24.60 13.84
CA ASP A 181 -8.85 23.95 12.79
C ASP A 181 -9.30 24.42 11.39
N LYS A 182 -10.60 24.66 11.18
CA LYS A 182 -11.11 25.24 9.92
C LYS A 182 -10.59 26.66 9.71
N GLN A 183 -10.55 27.49 10.75
CA GLN A 183 -9.95 28.83 10.68
C GLN A 183 -8.47 28.73 10.33
N ALA A 184 -7.72 27.83 10.98
CA ALA A 184 -6.32 27.59 10.67
C ALA A 184 -6.09 27.16 9.21
N VAL A 185 -6.97 26.31 8.66
CA VAL A 185 -6.95 25.92 7.26
C VAL A 185 -7.26 27.10 6.35
N ASN A 186 -8.33 27.87 6.61
CA ASN A 186 -8.70 29.02 5.79
C ASN A 186 -7.58 30.06 5.72
N ILE A 187 -6.88 30.30 6.84
CA ILE A 187 -5.68 31.15 6.88
C ILE A 187 -4.60 30.58 5.94
N MET A 188 -4.32 29.28 5.98
CA MET A 188 -3.34 28.68 5.06
C MET A 188 -3.76 28.79 3.60
N LEU A 189 -5.05 28.62 3.30
CA LEU A 189 -5.56 28.67 1.94
C LEU A 189 -5.56 30.08 1.35
N SER A 190 -5.65 31.13 2.17
CA SER A 190 -5.62 32.53 1.68
C SER A 190 -4.25 32.98 1.18
N TYR A 191 -3.17 32.24 1.44
CA TYR A 191 -1.81 32.63 1.01
C TYR A 191 -1.54 32.40 -0.48
N SER A 192 -2.27 31.51 -1.15
CA SER A 192 -2.03 31.24 -2.57
C SER A 192 -3.28 30.66 -3.25
N ALA A 193 -3.63 31.21 -4.41
CA ALA A 193 -4.68 30.63 -5.26
C ALA A 193 -4.39 29.16 -5.58
N ASN A 194 -3.12 28.80 -5.83
CA ASN A 194 -2.74 27.42 -6.14
C ASN A 194 -3.03 26.46 -4.99
N ILE A 195 -2.80 26.84 -3.72
CA ILE A 195 -3.10 25.95 -2.60
C ILE A 195 -4.61 25.84 -2.37
N MET A 196 -5.36 26.93 -2.58
CA MET A 196 -6.82 26.94 -2.53
C MET A 196 -7.40 25.97 -3.58
N ASP A 197 -7.00 26.12 -4.85
CA ASP A 197 -7.46 25.28 -5.95
C ASP A 197 -7.10 23.80 -5.73
N ALA A 198 -5.87 23.54 -5.27
CA ALA A 198 -5.42 22.19 -4.93
C ALA A 198 -6.25 21.59 -3.79
N HIS A 199 -6.61 22.40 -2.78
CA HIS A 199 -7.45 21.97 -1.68
C HIS A 199 -8.88 21.67 -2.16
N CYS A 200 -9.47 22.53 -3.01
CA CYS A 200 -10.77 22.31 -3.62
C CYS A 200 -10.82 21.02 -4.45
N LEU A 201 -9.81 20.77 -5.28
CA LEU A 201 -9.68 19.52 -6.04
C LEU A 201 -9.58 18.31 -5.11
N LYS A 202 -8.78 18.37 -4.05
CA LYS A 202 -8.67 17.30 -3.05
C LYS A 202 -10.01 17.05 -2.33
N GLU A 203 -10.73 18.08 -1.93
CA GLU A 203 -12.05 17.93 -1.28
C GLU A 203 -13.09 17.35 -2.25
N LYS A 204 -13.13 17.79 -3.52
CA LYS A 204 -14.01 17.20 -4.54
C LYS A 204 -13.70 15.71 -4.74
N PHE A 205 -12.42 15.34 -4.78
CA PHE A 205 -12.00 13.94 -4.80
C PHE A 205 -12.45 13.16 -3.57
N PHE A 206 -12.37 13.75 -2.37
CA PHE A 206 -12.83 13.10 -1.15
C PHE A 206 -14.35 12.86 -1.12
N THR A 207 -15.13 13.71 -1.79
CA THR A 207 -16.57 13.45 -1.99
C THR A 207 -16.77 12.19 -2.83
N ALA A 208 -16.07 12.08 -3.97
CA ALA A 208 -16.12 10.87 -4.81
C ALA A 208 -15.58 9.63 -4.08
N LEU A 209 -14.53 9.78 -3.26
CA LEU A 209 -13.95 8.68 -2.47
C LEU A 209 -14.93 8.09 -1.44
N ARG A 210 -15.90 8.88 -0.97
CA ARG A 210 -16.89 8.47 0.04
C ARG A 210 -18.19 7.97 -0.58
N SER A 211 -18.34 8.06 -1.90
CA SER A 211 -19.55 7.63 -2.60
C SER A 211 -19.57 6.12 -2.82
N ASN A 212 -20.71 5.60 -3.25
CA ASN A 212 -20.80 4.22 -3.73
C ASN A 212 -20.17 4.09 -5.14
N ALA A 213 -20.12 2.87 -5.67
CA ALA A 213 -19.49 2.58 -6.96
C ALA A 213 -20.15 3.34 -8.13
N GLU A 214 -21.48 3.32 -8.22
CA GLU A 214 -22.25 4.01 -9.28
C GLU A 214 -22.00 5.53 -9.26
N GLN A 215 -22.04 6.13 -8.07
CA GLN A 215 -21.74 7.55 -7.89
C GLN A 215 -20.28 7.87 -8.21
N ALA A 216 -19.34 7.01 -7.82
CA ALA A 216 -17.92 7.21 -8.10
C ALA A 216 -17.64 7.17 -9.62
N GLU A 217 -18.31 6.26 -10.34
CA GLU A 217 -18.24 6.15 -11.79
C GLU A 217 -18.75 7.41 -12.51
N ALA A 218 -19.73 8.11 -11.93
CA ALA A 218 -20.18 9.41 -12.43
C ALA A 218 -19.26 10.58 -12.02
N MET A 219 -18.76 10.58 -10.78
CA MET A 219 -18.02 11.72 -10.21
C MET A 219 -16.53 11.77 -10.57
N LEU A 220 -15.87 10.61 -10.70
CA LEU A 220 -14.44 10.55 -10.98
C LEU A 220 -14.07 11.06 -12.39
N PRO A 221 -14.83 10.79 -13.47
CA PRO A 221 -14.57 11.39 -14.78
C PRO A 221 -14.62 12.92 -14.75
N GLU A 222 -15.61 13.49 -14.05
CA GLU A 222 -15.71 14.94 -13.86
C GLU A 222 -14.51 15.48 -13.10
N TRP A 223 -14.11 14.81 -12.01
CA TRP A 223 -12.92 15.19 -11.26
C TRP A 223 -11.64 15.14 -12.11
N ILE A 224 -11.45 14.08 -12.89
CA ILE A 224 -10.32 13.91 -13.81
C ILE A 224 -10.30 15.07 -14.80
N HIS A 225 -11.45 15.41 -15.40
CA HIS A 225 -11.54 16.51 -16.35
C HIS A 225 -11.14 17.85 -15.73
N ILE A 226 -11.68 18.19 -14.56
CA ILE A 226 -11.36 19.45 -13.87
C ILE A 226 -9.85 19.50 -13.52
N ALA A 227 -9.28 18.40 -13.05
CA ALA A 227 -7.85 18.33 -12.76
C ALA A 227 -6.98 18.43 -14.03
N GLU A 228 -7.40 17.83 -15.17
CA GLU A 228 -6.71 17.91 -16.46
C GLU A 228 -6.66 19.34 -17.04
N ILE A 229 -7.69 20.15 -16.82
CA ILE A 229 -7.74 21.55 -17.31
C ILE A 229 -7.24 22.57 -16.27
N SER A 230 -6.93 22.13 -15.05
CA SER A 230 -6.41 23.02 -14.01
C SER A 230 -5.01 23.55 -14.36
N LEU A 231 -4.65 24.71 -13.81
CA LEU A 231 -3.29 25.25 -13.96
C LEU A 231 -2.24 24.47 -13.13
N LEU A 232 -2.67 23.51 -12.30
CA LEU A 232 -1.82 22.74 -11.39
C LEU A 232 -1.21 21.52 -12.09
N GLU A 233 0.05 21.63 -12.53
CA GLU A 233 0.79 20.55 -13.22
C GLU A 233 0.75 19.20 -12.46
N ASP A 234 0.91 19.23 -11.13
CA ASP A 234 0.87 18.03 -10.29
C ASP A 234 -0.50 17.33 -10.33
N PHE A 235 -1.60 18.09 -10.40
CA PHE A 235 -2.95 17.53 -10.54
C PHE A 235 -3.22 17.06 -11.97
N ARG A 236 -2.70 17.74 -12.99
CA ARG A 236 -2.76 17.25 -14.39
C ARG A 236 -2.06 15.91 -14.54
N TYR A 237 -0.88 15.75 -13.95
CA TYR A 237 -0.17 14.47 -13.91
C TYR A 237 -0.97 13.39 -13.14
N CYS A 238 -1.51 13.75 -11.98
CA CYS A 238 -2.35 12.84 -11.18
C CYS A 238 -3.59 12.39 -11.97
N ALA A 239 -4.26 13.29 -12.68
CA ALA A 239 -5.47 13.00 -13.45
C ALA A 239 -5.18 12.03 -14.59
N ARG A 240 -4.09 12.24 -15.35
CA ARG A 240 -3.63 11.28 -16.38
C ARG A 240 -3.35 9.90 -15.78
N THR A 241 -2.76 9.86 -14.59
CA THR A 241 -2.52 8.61 -13.87
C THR A 241 -3.84 7.93 -13.53
N LEU A 242 -4.78 8.59 -12.86
CA LEU A 242 -6.07 7.99 -12.50
C LEU A 242 -6.86 7.55 -13.73
N LYS A 243 -6.84 8.34 -14.81
CA LYS A 243 -7.47 8.01 -16.10
C LYS A 243 -6.92 6.72 -16.69
N SER A 244 -5.60 6.51 -16.63
CA SER A 244 -4.97 5.28 -17.12
C SER A 244 -5.28 4.03 -16.29
N TRP A 245 -5.78 4.22 -15.07
CA TRP A 245 -6.11 3.15 -14.12
C TRP A 245 -7.62 3.10 -13.79
N PHE A 246 -8.45 3.80 -14.57
CA PHE A 246 -9.84 4.09 -14.23
C PHE A 246 -10.66 2.83 -13.94
N ASP A 247 -10.64 1.84 -14.84
CA ASP A 247 -11.42 0.60 -14.70
C ASP A 247 -11.06 -0.16 -13.41
N GLY A 248 -9.77 -0.23 -13.09
CA GLY A 248 -9.30 -0.88 -11.87
C GLY A 248 -9.61 -0.07 -10.60
N ILE A 249 -9.71 1.26 -10.71
CA ILE A 249 -10.16 2.14 -9.63
C ILE A 249 -11.65 1.94 -9.38
N ILE A 250 -12.50 1.95 -10.41
CA ILE A 250 -13.95 1.71 -10.28
C ILE A 250 -14.21 0.32 -9.68
N SER A 251 -13.47 -0.69 -10.14
CA SER A 251 -13.53 -2.04 -9.54
C SER A 251 -13.18 -2.03 -8.03
N SER A 252 -12.31 -1.13 -7.58
CA SER A 252 -11.98 -0.99 -6.15
C SER A 252 -13.14 -0.46 -5.30
N PHE A 253 -14.05 0.33 -5.88
CA PHE A 253 -15.28 0.77 -5.22
C PHE A 253 -16.31 -0.36 -5.15
N ALA A 254 -16.44 -1.15 -6.23
CA ALA A 254 -17.43 -2.22 -6.32
C ALA A 254 -17.15 -3.37 -5.36
N TYR A 255 -15.90 -3.81 -5.24
CA TYR A 255 -15.55 -5.03 -4.49
C TYR A 255 -14.87 -4.78 -3.15
N GLY A 256 -14.30 -3.59 -2.93
CA GLY A 256 -13.78 -3.17 -1.62
C GLY A 256 -12.56 -3.94 -1.10
N TYR A 257 -11.99 -4.88 -1.87
CA TYR A 257 -10.78 -5.61 -1.51
C TYR A 257 -9.57 -4.67 -1.41
N ARG A 258 -8.70 -4.91 -0.42
CA ARG A 258 -7.52 -4.10 -0.13
C ARG A 258 -6.33 -5.01 0.11
N ASN A 259 -5.14 -4.62 -0.35
CA ASN A 259 -3.92 -5.32 0.06
C ASN A 259 -3.71 -5.13 1.57
N PHE A 260 -3.22 -6.18 2.25
CA PHE A 260 -3.03 -6.23 3.71
C PHE A 260 -1.94 -5.29 4.22
N ARG A 261 -2.22 -3.98 4.22
CA ARG A 261 -1.28 -2.96 4.69
C ARG A 261 -0.91 -3.10 6.16
N ARG A 262 -1.81 -3.59 7.02
CA ARG A 262 -1.49 -3.86 8.45
C ARG A 262 -0.41 -4.94 8.60
N PHE A 263 -0.32 -5.88 7.67
CA PHE A 263 0.67 -6.95 7.70
C PHE A 263 2.02 -6.50 7.13
N ARG A 264 2.04 -5.58 6.14
CA ARG A 264 3.30 -5.00 5.61
C ARG A 264 4.16 -4.35 6.69
N ASN A 265 3.56 -3.59 7.61
CA ASN A 265 4.30 -2.99 8.73
C ASN A 265 4.82 -4.04 9.71
N ARG A 266 4.16 -5.20 9.81
CA ARG A 266 4.50 -6.31 10.70
C ARG A 266 5.65 -7.17 10.12
N ILE A 267 5.56 -7.52 8.84
CA ILE A 267 6.60 -8.20 8.05
C ILE A 267 7.88 -7.37 7.93
N LEU A 268 7.77 -6.08 7.58
CA LEU A 268 8.95 -5.20 7.46
C LEU A 268 9.72 -5.09 8.78
N HIS A 269 9.03 -5.21 9.91
CA HIS A 269 9.67 -5.23 11.22
C HIS A 269 10.47 -6.53 11.45
N ILE A 270 9.93 -7.68 11.02
CA ILE A 270 10.59 -8.99 11.08
C ILE A 270 11.85 -9.04 10.20
N PHE A 271 11.80 -8.48 8.98
CA PHE A 271 12.94 -8.50 8.05
C PHE A 271 13.97 -7.36 8.24
N SER A 272 13.59 -6.23 8.87
CA SER A 272 14.50 -5.09 9.06
C SER A 272 15.60 -5.29 10.11
N HIS A 273 15.54 -6.37 10.91
CA HIS A 273 16.46 -6.59 12.04
C HIS A 273 17.62 -7.55 11.75
N GLN A 274 17.85 -7.95 10.50
CA GLN A 274 19.07 -8.66 10.09
C GLN A 274 20.33 -7.76 9.97
N LYS A 275 20.27 -6.50 10.42
CA LYS A 275 21.34 -5.51 10.20
C LYS A 275 22.10 -5.02 11.44
N LEU A 276 21.97 -5.69 12.59
CA LEU A 276 22.69 -5.31 13.82
C LEU A 276 23.60 -6.42 14.39
N SER A 277 23.94 -7.44 13.60
CA SER A 277 24.87 -8.50 14.05
C SER A 277 25.90 -8.91 13.00
N ALA A 278 26.20 -8.05 12.03
CA ALA A 278 27.25 -8.28 11.03
C ALA A 278 28.36 -7.20 11.03
N ASP A 279 28.24 -6.18 11.89
CA ASP A 279 29.31 -5.20 12.14
C ASP A 279 29.39 -4.93 13.66
N SER A 280 29.84 -5.93 14.41
CA SER A 280 30.46 -5.80 15.75
C SER A 280 31.06 -7.14 16.17
#